data_AF-A0A173ZAT3-F1
#
_entry.id   AF-A0A173ZAT3-F1
#
_cell.length_a   1.000
_cell.length_b   1.000
_cell.length_c   1.000
_cell.angle_alpha   90.00
_cell.angle_beta   90.00
_cell.angle_gamma   90.00
#
_symmetry.space_group_name_H-M   'P 1'
#
loop_
_entity.id
_entity.type
_entity.pdbx_description
1 polymer ?
#
loop_
_entity_poly.entity_id
_entity_poly.type
_entity_poly.pdbx_seq_one_letter_code
_entity_poly.pdbx_strand_id
1 'polypeptide(L)'
;MRLDSSFYNKYVELFDSYMCKIFGTDIEKTEAICSFENRGFFRLEYKYYPHNYRIVIENDITLFDISIFDDEQASNSLQRICKFKNHLSTECIEEAINLLKSVLLKNEFNFYFHKDGKLYKKNAEGIKRVKDIKELLNEREKRCK
;
A
#
# COMPACT_ATOMS: atom_id res chain seq x y z
N MET A 1 -8.66 -0.49 -25.26
CA MET A 1 -8.72 -1.52 -24.21
C MET A 1 -10.10 -1.45 -23.57
N ARG A 2 -10.82 -2.57 -23.44
CA ARG A 2 -12.15 -2.58 -22.81
C ARG A 2 -11.97 -2.77 -21.31
N LEU A 3 -12.52 -1.85 -20.53
CA LEU A 3 -12.48 -1.88 -19.06
C LEU A 3 -13.71 -2.65 -18.54
N ASP A 4 -13.70 -3.96 -18.74
CA ASP A 4 -14.77 -4.87 -18.29
C ASP A 4 -14.31 -5.72 -17.09
N SER A 5 -15.22 -6.54 -16.55
CA SER A 5 -14.92 -7.43 -15.42
C SER A 5 -13.72 -8.36 -15.68
N SER A 6 -13.51 -8.80 -16.92
CA SER A 6 -12.37 -9.64 -17.27
C SER A 6 -11.05 -8.87 -17.17
N PHE A 7 -11.05 -7.61 -17.59
CA PHE A 7 -9.90 -6.72 -17.43
C PHE A 7 -9.52 -6.58 -15.95
N TYR A 8 -10.47 -6.28 -15.06
CA TYR A 8 -10.18 -6.09 -13.63
C TYR A 8 -9.81 -7.39 -12.92
N ASN A 9 -10.52 -8.49 -13.21
CA ASN A 9 -10.23 -9.79 -12.62
C ASN A 9 -8.80 -10.26 -12.90
N LYS A 10 -8.30 -10.01 -14.12
CA LYS A 10 -6.90 -10.27 -14.48
C LYS A 10 -5.92 -9.60 -13.51
N TYR A 11 -6.16 -8.35 -13.10
CA TYR A 11 -5.25 -7.66 -12.19
C TYR A 11 -5.40 -8.09 -10.75
N VAL A 12 -6.60 -8.48 -10.31
CA VAL A 12 -6.79 -9.13 -9.00
C VAL A 12 -5.94 -10.40 -8.91
N GLU A 13 -6.05 -11.28 -9.90
CA GLU A 13 -5.23 -12.51 -9.97
C GLU A 13 -3.74 -12.21 -10.05
N LEU A 14 -3.36 -11.14 -10.76
CA LEU A 14 -1.96 -10.75 -10.89
C LEU A 14 -1.37 -10.24 -9.58
N PHE A 15 -2.12 -9.43 -8.82
CA PHE A 15 -1.73 -9.02 -7.47
C PHE A 15 -1.56 -10.23 -6.56
N ASP A 16 -2.53 -11.14 -6.52
CA ASP A 16 -2.44 -12.36 -5.70
C ASP A 16 -1.19 -13.18 -6.06
N SER A 17 -0.94 -13.38 -7.36
CA SER A 17 0.22 -14.12 -7.85
C SER A 17 1.55 -13.49 -7.41
N TYR A 18 1.72 -12.17 -7.60
CA TYR A 18 2.95 -11.49 -7.20
C TYR A 18 3.13 -11.42 -5.69
N MET A 19 2.07 -11.19 -4.92
CA MET A 19 2.11 -11.19 -3.46
C MET A 19 2.61 -12.56 -2.96
N CYS A 20 2.01 -13.65 -3.43
CA CYS A 20 2.44 -15.01 -3.09
C CYS A 20 3.89 -15.29 -3.53
N LYS A 21 4.25 -14.93 -4.77
CA LYS A 21 5.60 -15.19 -5.33
C LYS A 21 6.71 -14.45 -4.57
N ILE A 22 6.48 -13.18 -4.21
CA ILE A 22 7.51 -12.31 -3.64
C ILE A 22 7.60 -12.44 -2.12
N PHE A 23 6.47 -12.61 -1.44
CA PHE A 23 6.44 -12.69 0.03
C PHE A 23 6.44 -14.12 0.56
N GLY A 24 6.02 -15.10 -0.23
CA GLY A 24 5.93 -16.49 0.22
C GLY A 24 5.05 -16.61 1.46
N THR A 25 5.58 -17.23 2.51
CA THR A 25 4.89 -17.46 3.78
C THR A 25 4.81 -16.24 4.69
N ASP A 26 5.47 -15.13 4.35
CA ASP A 26 5.44 -13.90 5.17
C ASP A 26 4.13 -13.13 5.04
N ILE A 27 3.27 -13.50 4.07
CA ILE A 27 2.02 -12.82 3.79
C ILE A 27 0.85 -13.79 3.69
N GLU A 28 -0.32 -13.33 4.10
CA GLU A 28 -1.58 -14.04 3.97
C GLU A 28 -2.63 -13.09 3.41
N LYS A 29 -3.42 -13.53 2.44
CA LYS A 29 -4.59 -12.80 1.96
C LYS A 29 -5.73 -12.96 2.96
N THR A 30 -6.27 -11.86 3.45
CA THR A 30 -7.33 -11.85 4.47
C THR A 30 -8.70 -11.48 3.92
N GLU A 31 -8.76 -10.65 2.88
CA GLU A 31 -10.01 -10.22 2.27
C GLU A 31 -9.84 -9.90 0.79
N ALA A 32 -10.91 -10.12 0.01
CA ALA A 32 -11.05 -9.57 -1.33
C ALA A 32 -12.50 -9.11 -1.55
N ILE A 33 -12.64 -7.86 -1.97
CA ILE A 33 -13.91 -7.27 -2.38
C ILE A 33 -13.76 -6.90 -3.85
N CYS A 34 -14.65 -7.41 -4.71
CA CYS A 34 -14.67 -7.09 -6.13
C CYS A 34 -16.09 -6.66 -6.51
N SER A 35 -16.24 -5.44 -7.02
CA SER A 35 -17.48 -4.86 -7.51
C SER A 35 -17.18 -4.16 -8.84
N PHE A 36 -16.92 -4.96 -9.86
CA PHE A 36 -16.42 -4.45 -11.14
C PHE A 36 -17.45 -3.60 -11.89
N GLU A 37 -18.73 -3.79 -11.61
CA GLU A 37 -19.83 -2.93 -12.06
C GLU A 37 -19.72 -1.51 -11.50
N ASN A 38 -19.12 -1.35 -10.31
CA ASN A 38 -18.83 -0.05 -9.72
C ASN A 38 -17.48 0.48 -10.21
N ARG A 39 -17.42 0.85 -11.50
CA ARG A 39 -16.22 1.43 -12.14
C ARG A 39 -14.97 0.55 -12.03
N GLY A 40 -15.15 -0.76 -11.99
CA GLY A 40 -14.05 -1.70 -11.89
C GLY A 40 -13.47 -1.85 -10.50
N PHE A 41 -14.19 -1.47 -9.44
CA PHE A 41 -13.68 -1.46 -8.08
C PHE A 41 -13.25 -2.85 -7.61
N PHE A 42 -12.09 -2.91 -6.99
CA PHE A 42 -11.63 -3.99 -6.15
C PHE A 42 -10.76 -3.48 -5.01
N ARG A 43 -10.78 -4.25 -3.92
CA ARG A 43 -9.93 -4.06 -2.75
C ARG A 43 -9.43 -5.42 -2.28
N LEU A 44 -8.13 -5.52 -2.09
CA LEU A 44 -7.45 -6.73 -1.60
C LEU A 44 -6.76 -6.39 -0.28
N GLU A 45 -6.98 -7.21 0.75
CA GLU A 45 -6.32 -7.05 2.03
C GLU A 45 -5.42 -8.25 2.33
N TYR A 46 -4.25 -7.95 2.89
CA TYR A 46 -3.27 -8.93 3.28
C TYR A 46 -2.70 -8.62 4.66
N LYS A 47 -2.37 -9.66 5.41
CA LYS A 47 -1.60 -9.59 6.65
C LYS A 47 -0.14 -9.92 6.38
N TYR A 48 0.77 -9.01 6.74
CA TYR A 48 2.20 -9.21 6.71
C TYR A 48 2.71 -9.61 8.09
N TYR A 49 3.13 -10.86 8.25
CA TYR A 49 3.44 -11.46 9.56
C TYR A 49 4.63 -10.85 10.30
N PRO A 50 5.77 -10.53 9.67
CA PRO A 50 6.96 -10.08 10.40
C PRO A 50 6.75 -8.85 11.30
N HIS A 51 5.80 -7.98 10.93
CA HIS A 51 5.45 -6.79 11.70
C HIS A 51 3.95 -6.64 12.01
N ASN A 52 3.16 -7.68 11.73
CA ASN A 52 1.70 -7.66 11.83
C ASN A 52 1.01 -6.52 11.06
N TYR A 53 1.63 -6.01 10.00
CA TYR A 53 1.02 -4.94 9.22
C TYR A 53 -0.14 -5.46 8.37
N ARG A 54 -1.17 -4.63 8.22
CA ARG A 54 -2.24 -4.84 7.26
C ARG A 54 -1.93 -4.05 6.00
N ILE A 55 -1.87 -4.75 4.87
CA ILE A 55 -1.61 -4.18 3.54
C ILE A 55 -2.93 -4.16 2.78
N VAL A 56 -3.28 -2.99 2.24
CA VAL A 56 -4.51 -2.80 1.45
C VAL A 56 -4.11 -2.33 0.06
N ILE A 57 -4.57 -3.05 -0.96
CA ILE A 57 -4.46 -2.66 -2.36
C ILE A 57 -5.86 -2.30 -2.84
N GLU A 58 -6.03 -1.09 -3.36
CA GLU A 58 -7.33 -0.60 -3.86
C GLU A 58 -7.10 0.08 -5.21
N ASN A 59 -7.99 -0.15 -6.17
CA ASN A 59 -7.89 0.51 -7.47
C ASN A 59 -8.77 1.76 -7.57
N ASP A 60 -8.30 2.69 -8.40
CA ASP A 60 -9.07 3.80 -8.93
C ASP A 60 -9.08 3.70 -10.46
N ILE A 61 -10.09 3.03 -10.99
CA ILE A 61 -10.25 2.73 -12.42
C ILE A 61 -8.99 2.00 -12.94
N THR A 62 -8.09 2.69 -13.65
CA THR A 62 -6.85 2.12 -14.21
C THR A 62 -5.61 2.33 -13.35
N LEU A 63 -5.74 2.93 -12.17
CA LEU A 63 -4.67 3.16 -11.20
C LEU A 63 -4.88 2.29 -9.96
N PHE A 64 -3.86 2.19 -9.11
CA PHE A 64 -3.98 1.57 -7.79
C PHE A 64 -3.19 2.33 -6.71
N ASP A 65 -3.54 2.12 -5.46
CA ASP A 65 -2.73 2.54 -4.32
C ASP A 65 -2.49 1.33 -3.40
N ILE A 66 -1.37 1.39 -2.66
CA ILE A 66 -1.00 0.39 -1.66
C ILE A 66 -0.84 1.12 -0.34
N SER A 67 -1.69 0.81 0.62
CA SER A 67 -1.64 1.36 1.98
C SER A 67 -1.15 0.31 2.98
N ILE A 68 -0.30 0.74 3.91
CA ILE A 68 0.27 -0.06 4.99
C ILE A 68 -0.31 0.49 6.29
N PHE A 69 -0.89 -0.38 7.11
CA PHE A 69 -1.47 -0.05 8.42
C PHE A 69 -0.76 -0.85 9.51
N ASP A 70 -0.53 -0.22 10.67
CA ASP A 70 -0.16 -0.92 11.89
C ASP A 70 -1.40 -1.43 12.66
N ASP A 71 -1.18 -2.16 13.74
CA ASP A 71 -2.24 -2.71 14.59
C ASP A 71 -3.14 -1.64 15.24
N GLU A 72 -2.68 -0.39 15.32
CA GLU A 72 -3.41 0.75 15.88
C GLU A 72 -4.10 1.60 14.79
N GLN A 73 -4.16 1.08 13.55
CA GLN A 73 -4.75 1.74 12.37
C GLN A 73 -4.05 3.02 11.93
N ALA A 74 -2.84 3.31 12.45
CA ALA A 74 -1.98 4.32 11.87
C ALA A 74 -1.48 3.82 10.51
N SER A 75 -1.43 4.71 9.52
CA SER A 75 -1.23 4.27 8.13
C SER A 75 -0.28 5.16 7.35
N ASN A 76 0.26 4.59 6.27
CA ASN A 76 0.96 5.33 5.24
C ASN A 76 0.77 4.66 3.88
N SER A 77 0.76 5.43 2.79
CA SER A 77 0.73 4.84 1.45
C SER A 77 2.14 4.59 0.94
N LEU A 78 2.32 3.50 0.20
CA LEU A 78 3.58 3.18 -0.46
C LEU A 78 4.01 4.32 -1.38
N GLN A 79 3.06 4.92 -2.11
CA GLN A 79 3.32 6.05 -3.01
C GLN A 79 3.85 7.30 -2.28
N ARG A 80 3.52 7.46 -0.99
CA ARG A 80 4.10 8.51 -0.14
C ARG A 80 5.50 8.15 0.34
N ILE A 81 5.74 6.88 0.67
CA ILE A 81 7.05 6.40 1.14
C ILE A 81 8.07 6.43 0.00
N CYS A 82 7.70 5.88 -1.17
CA CYS A 82 8.49 5.95 -2.38
C CYS A 82 7.62 6.02 -3.63
N LYS A 83 7.95 6.94 -4.54
CA LYS A 83 7.16 7.15 -5.77
C LYS A 83 7.39 6.02 -6.76
N PHE A 84 6.31 5.48 -7.31
CA PHE A 84 6.34 4.52 -8.41
C PHE A 84 5.21 4.81 -9.40
N LYS A 85 5.22 4.11 -10.55
CA LYS A 85 4.11 4.15 -11.51
C LYS A 85 3.04 3.17 -11.04
N ASN A 86 1.83 3.67 -10.84
CA ASN A 86 0.74 2.90 -10.24
C ASN A 86 -0.38 2.58 -11.24
N HIS A 87 -0.04 2.39 -12.52
CA HIS A 87 -1.03 1.97 -13.52
C HIS A 87 -1.29 0.48 -13.41
N LEU A 88 -2.51 0.03 -13.70
CA LEU A 88 -2.83 -1.39 -13.83
C LEU A 88 -2.17 -1.98 -15.08
N SER A 89 -0.89 -2.31 -14.95
CA SER A 89 -0.10 -3.08 -15.92
C SER A 89 0.75 -4.09 -15.16
N THR A 90 1.16 -5.15 -15.85
CA THR A 90 1.98 -6.21 -15.24
C THR A 90 3.28 -5.66 -14.67
N GLU A 91 3.98 -4.83 -15.44
CA GLU A 91 5.25 -4.20 -15.05
C GLU A 91 5.09 -3.32 -13.81
N CYS A 92 4.08 -2.44 -13.78
CA CYS A 92 3.85 -1.52 -12.66
C CYS A 92 3.48 -2.27 -11.37
N ILE A 93 2.72 -3.37 -11.49
CA ILE A 93 2.34 -4.20 -10.34
C ILE A 93 3.57 -4.95 -9.81
N GLU A 94 4.35 -5.60 -10.66
CA GLU A 94 5.56 -6.30 -10.24
C GLU A 94 6.56 -5.36 -9.55
N GLU A 95 6.80 -4.19 -10.14
CA GLU A 95 7.65 -3.15 -9.56
C GLU A 95 7.13 -2.69 -8.19
N ALA A 96 5.82 -2.42 -8.07
CA ALA A 96 5.21 -1.97 -6.83
C ALA A 96 5.27 -3.03 -5.71
N ILE A 97 5.05 -4.31 -6.01
CA ILE A 97 5.11 -5.38 -5.01
C ILE A 97 6.56 -5.64 -4.56
N ASN A 98 7.54 -5.56 -5.47
CA ASN A 98 8.97 -5.62 -5.08
C ASN A 98 9.37 -4.42 -4.21
N LEU A 99 8.90 -3.21 -4.57
CA LEU A 99 9.13 -2.00 -3.78
C LEU A 99 8.49 -2.12 -2.38
N LEU A 100 7.26 -2.64 -2.29
CA LEU A 100 6.59 -2.92 -1.03
C LEU A 100 7.43 -3.87 -0.17
N LYS A 101 7.92 -4.99 -0.71
CA LYS A 101 8.78 -5.92 0.04
C LYS A 101 10.04 -5.23 0.57
N SER A 102 10.71 -4.43 -0.26
CA SER A 102 11.90 -3.67 0.14
C SER A 102 11.60 -2.68 1.27
N VAL A 103 10.51 -1.92 1.17
CA VAL A 103 10.07 -0.97 2.20
C VAL A 103 9.73 -1.67 3.51
N LEU A 104 9.03 -2.81 3.44
CA LEU A 104 8.65 -3.60 4.61
C LEU A 104 9.86 -4.27 5.28
N LEU A 105 10.86 -4.73 4.51
CA LEU A 105 12.09 -5.31 5.04
C LEU A 105 12.98 -4.27 5.72
N LYS A 106 13.11 -3.07 5.14
CA LYS A 106 13.84 -1.97 5.79
C LYS A 106 13.09 -1.48 7.03
N ASN A 107 11.77 -1.41 6.95
CA ASN A 107 10.88 -0.91 8.00
C ASN A 107 11.24 0.52 8.50
N GLU A 108 11.85 1.33 7.63
CA GLU A 108 12.33 2.68 7.92
C GLU A 108 11.36 3.75 7.40
N PHE A 109 10.09 3.66 7.82
CA PHE A 109 9.06 4.63 7.45
C PHE A 109 8.21 5.08 8.63
N ASN A 110 7.45 6.15 8.42
CA ASN A 110 6.56 6.71 9.44
C ASN A 110 5.13 6.29 9.14
N PHE A 111 4.37 5.96 10.19
CA PHE A 111 2.93 5.87 10.14
C PHE A 111 2.30 7.20 10.55
N TYR A 112 1.07 7.42 10.10
CA TYR A 112 0.32 8.65 10.36
C TYR A 112 -1.08 8.33 10.84
N PHE A 113 -1.57 9.10 11.81
CA PHE A 113 -2.94 8.97 12.30
C PHE A 113 -3.47 10.31 12.81
N HIS A 114 -4.80 10.42 12.85
CA HIS A 114 -5.47 11.59 13.40
C HIS A 114 -6.00 11.29 14.80
N LYS A 115 -5.81 12.22 15.72
CA LYS A 115 -6.38 12.20 17.08
C LYS A 115 -6.77 13.61 17.47
N ASP A 116 -8.00 13.81 17.93
CA ASP A 116 -8.54 15.12 18.35
C ASP A 116 -8.35 16.22 17.28
N GLY A 117 -8.62 15.87 16.01
CA GLY A 117 -8.46 16.76 14.86
C GLY A 117 -7.01 17.12 14.50
N LYS A 118 -6.02 16.49 15.11
CA LYS A 118 -4.58 16.74 14.90
C LYS A 118 -3.91 15.54 14.26
N LEU A 119 -2.95 15.80 13.39
CA LEU A 119 -2.12 14.79 12.74
C LEU A 119 -0.89 14.44 13.59
N TYR A 120 -0.62 13.15 13.72
CA TYR A 120 0.54 12.60 14.41
C TYR A 120 1.32 11.69 13.48
N LYS A 121 2.64 11.64 13.68
CA LYS A 121 3.54 10.66 13.08
C LYS A 121 4.03 9.68 14.15
N LYS A 122 4.11 8.40 13.78
CA LYS A 122 4.55 7.29 14.63
C LYS A 122 5.69 6.56 13.92
N ASN A 123 6.78 6.32 14.65
CA ASN A 123 7.92 5.52 14.19
C ASN A 123 8.67 4.95 15.41
N ALA A 124 9.86 4.37 15.18
CA ALA A 124 10.69 3.80 16.25
C ALA A 124 11.13 4.82 17.33
N GLU A 125 11.14 6.12 17.05
CA GLU A 125 11.43 7.18 18.03
C GLU A 125 10.21 7.56 18.89
N GLY A 126 9.05 6.97 18.61
CA GLY A 126 7.78 7.25 19.27
C GLY A 126 6.83 8.11 18.45
N ILE A 127 5.92 8.79 19.15
CA ILE A 127 4.82 9.54 18.54
C ILE A 127 5.09 11.04 18.65
N LYS A 128 5.01 11.76 17.54
CA LYS A 128 5.21 13.22 17.46
C LYS A 128 4.06 13.87 16.70
N ARG A 129 3.58 15.02 17.18
CA ARG A 129 2.57 15.82 16.46
C ARG A 129 3.22 16.46 15.22
N VAL A 130 2.57 16.33 14.07
CA VAL A 130 2.96 17.06 12.85
C VAL A 130 2.37 18.46 12.95
N LYS A 131 3.22 19.49 12.92
CA LYS A 131 2.78 20.89 13.02
C LYS A 131 2.73 21.58 11.66
N ASP A 132 3.63 21.18 10.74
CA ASP A 132 3.64 21.66 9.36
C ASP A 132 3.45 20.49 8.40
N ILE A 133 2.47 20.59 7.51
CA ILE A 133 2.18 19.56 6.52
C ILE A 133 3.34 19.36 5.51
N LYS A 134 4.20 20.36 5.35
CA LYS A 134 5.43 20.25 4.52
C LYS A 134 6.37 19.17 5.03
N GLU A 135 6.31 18.81 6.31
CA GLU A 135 7.06 17.67 6.86
C GLU A 135 6.74 16.36 6.11
N LEU A 136 5.49 16.18 5.66
CA LEU A 136 5.05 15.00 4.90
C LEU A 136 5.63 14.93 3.48
N LEU A 137 6.07 16.07 2.93
CA LEU A 137 6.62 16.18 1.57
C LEU A 137 8.15 16.01 1.60
N ASN A 138 8.81 16.61 2.58
CA ASN A 138 10.28 16.58 2.70
C ASN A 138 10.83 15.19 3.07
N GLU A 139 10.05 14.37 3.79
CA GLU A 139 10.45 12.99 4.12
C GLU A 139 10.41 12.06 2.89
N ARG A 140 9.70 12.43 1.82
CA ARG A 140 9.59 11.63 0.59
C ARG A 140 10.90 11.56 -0.20
N GLU A 141 11.71 12.63 -0.17
CA GLU A 141 12.90 12.75 -1.03
C GLU A 141 14.12 11.98 -0.50
N LYS A 142 14.10 11.60 0.79
CA LYS A 142 15.26 10.97 1.45
C LYS A 142 15.27 9.44 1.38
N ARG A 143 14.12 8.79 1.16
CA ARG A 143 13.95 7.34 1.38
C ARG A 143 14.05 6.46 0.13
N CYS A 144 14.16 7.06 -1.06
CA CYS A 144 14.28 6.35 -2.34
C CYS A 144 15.69 6.42 -2.97
N LYS A 145 16.72 6.72 -2.19
CA LYS A 145 18.13 6.64 -2.65
C LYS A 145 18.77 5.36 -2.15
#